data_AF-A0A938VN18-F1
#
_entry.id   AF-A0A938VN18-F1
#
_cell.length_a   1.000
_cell.length_b   1.000
_cell.length_c   1.000
_cell.angle_alpha   90.00
_cell.angle_beta   90.00
_cell.angle_gamma   90.00
#
_symmetry.space_group_name_H-M   'P 1'
#
loop_
_entity.id
_entity.type
_entity.pdbx_description
1 polymer ?
#
loop_
_entity_poly.entity_id
_entity_poly.type
_entity_poly.pdbx_seq_one_letter_code
_entity_poly.pdbx_strand_id
1 'polypeptide(L)'
;MTIDNLPLILIRGGGDLATGVALRLHRVGFPVVILELETPLSVRRTVCFSEAVYEHTHKVEDATARLVSADQLQVTLEAGEIPVLVDPQADVLRNQFVTSP
;
A
#
# COMPACT_ATOMS: atom_id res chain seq x y z
N MET A 1 18.79 0.71 15.07
CA MET A 1 17.45 0.31 15.54
C MET A 1 16.96 -0.67 14.51
N THR A 2 17.19 -1.96 14.75
CA THR A 2 16.92 -3.05 13.81
C THR A 2 15.40 -3.24 13.73
N ILE A 3 14.81 -2.93 12.58
CA ILE A 3 13.36 -3.00 12.30
C ILE A 3 13.02 -4.44 11.85
N ASP A 4 13.69 -5.42 12.44
CA ASP A 4 13.81 -6.75 11.80
C ASP A 4 12.60 -7.66 12.05
N ASN A 5 11.46 -7.12 12.54
CA ASN A 5 10.24 -7.91 12.70
C ASN A 5 8.94 -7.08 12.94
N LEU A 6 8.77 -5.91 12.29
CA LEU A 6 7.48 -5.23 12.39
C LEU A 6 6.42 -5.95 11.55
N PRO A 7 5.18 -6.12 12.07
CA PRO A 7 4.12 -6.79 11.33
C PRO A 7 3.77 -6.02 10.05
N LEU A 8 3.53 -6.77 8.98
CA LEU A 8 2.96 -6.24 7.74
C LEU A 8 1.54 -5.73 7.98
N ILE A 9 1.29 -4.49 7.59
CA ILE A 9 -0.03 -3.87 7.70
C ILE A 9 -0.72 -3.84 6.35
N LEU A 10 -1.89 -4.48 6.25
CA LEU A 10 -2.76 -4.37 5.09
C LEU A 10 -3.88 -3.38 5.38
N ILE A 11 -4.07 -2.42 4.48
CA ILE A 11 -5.14 -1.43 4.54
C ILE A 11 -6.06 -1.65 3.34
N ARG A 12 -7.36 -1.80 3.58
CA ARG A 12 -8.37 -1.89 2.52
C ARG A 12 -8.91 -0.49 2.21
N GLY A 13 -8.74 -0.08 0.96
CA GLY A 13 -9.06 1.26 0.45
C GLY A 13 -7.88 2.22 0.57
N GLY A 14 -7.64 3.02 -0.47
CA GLY A 14 -6.54 3.99 -0.55
C GLY A 14 -7.00 5.45 -0.45
N GLY A 15 -8.19 5.69 0.12
CA GLY A 15 -8.79 7.03 0.27
C GLY A 15 -8.04 7.95 1.24
N ASP A 16 -8.60 9.14 1.50
CA ASP A 16 -7.94 10.20 2.27
C ASP A 16 -7.62 9.80 3.72
N LEU A 17 -8.57 9.19 4.43
CA LEU A 17 -8.37 8.68 5.78
C LEU A 17 -7.35 7.54 5.82
N ALA A 18 -7.46 6.59 4.88
CA ALA A 18 -6.56 5.46 4.78
C ALA A 18 -5.12 5.89 4.45
N THR A 19 -4.99 6.90 3.57
CA THR A 19 -3.70 7.50 3.20
C THR A 19 -3.01 8.14 4.40
N GLY A 20 -3.75 8.88 5.23
CA GLY A 20 -3.18 9.44 6.47
C GLY A 20 -2.67 8.35 7.44
N VAL A 21 -3.41 7.25 7.59
CA VAL A 21 -2.99 6.10 8.41
C VAL A 21 -1.74 5.43 7.82
N ALA A 22 -1.77 5.12 6.52
CA ALA A 22 -0.65 4.51 5.80
C ALA A 22 0.62 5.36 5.91
N LEU A 23 0.51 6.68 5.71
CA LEU A 23 1.62 7.62 5.81
C LEU A 23 2.25 7.61 7.21
N ARG A 24 1.42 7.59 8.27
CA ARG A 24 1.93 7.57 9.65
C ARG A 24 2.63 6.26 9.98
N LEU A 25 2.08 5.13 9.55
CA LEU A 25 2.67 3.81 9.76
C LEU A 25 3.99 3.64 8.99
N HIS A 26 4.00 4.05 7.71
CA HIS A 26 5.18 4.04 6.86
C HIS A 26 6.32 4.86 7.46
N ARG A 27 6.03 6.08 7.94
CA ARG A 27 7.03 6.97 8.57
C ARG A 27 7.65 6.42 9.84
N VAL A 28 6.98 5.52 10.55
CA VAL A 28 7.54 4.87 11.75
C VAL A 28 8.10 3.48 11.45
N GLY A 29 8.19 3.11 10.16
CA GLY A 29 8.91 1.93 9.68
C GLY A 29 8.07 0.66 9.51
N PHE A 30 6.74 0.72 9.67
CA PHE A 30 5.92 -0.45 9.35
C PHE A 30 5.90 -0.68 7.83
N PRO A 31 6.02 -1.93 7.36
CA PRO A 31 5.70 -2.26 5.98
C PRO A 31 4.17 -2.19 5.80
N VAL A 32 3.72 -1.43 4.79
CA VAL A 32 2.31 -1.14 4.54
C VAL A 32 1.95 -1.52 3.12
N VAL A 33 0.85 -2.25 2.94
CA VAL A 33 0.25 -2.58 1.64
C VAL A 33 -1.17 -2.04 1.62
N ILE A 34 -1.57 -1.43 0.51
CA ILE A 34 -2.95 -0.97 0.30
C ILE A 34 -3.63 -1.89 -0.72
N LEU A 35 -4.83 -2.35 -0.39
CA LEU A 35 -5.71 -3.05 -1.33
C LEU A 35 -6.76 -2.09 -1.83
N GLU A 36 -7.03 -2.10 -3.13
CA GLU A 36 -8.02 -1.22 -3.74
C GLU A 36 -8.92 -1.90 -4.77
N LEU A 37 -9.99 -1.19 -5.12
CA LEU A 37 -10.81 -1.45 -6.29
C LEU A 37 -10.06 -1.10 -7.58
N GLU A 38 -10.47 -1.70 -8.70
CA GLU A 38 -9.98 -1.33 -10.03
C GLU A 38 -10.34 0.11 -10.40
N THR A 39 -11.44 0.62 -9.86
CA THR A 39 -11.85 2.02 -9.97
C THR A 39 -12.06 2.59 -8.57
N PRO A 40 -11.00 3.15 -7.95
CA PRO A 40 -11.11 3.74 -6.63
C PRO A 40 -12.16 4.85 -6.54
N LEU A 41 -12.88 4.88 -5.42
CA LEU A 41 -13.98 5.83 -5.15
C LEU A 41 -13.53 7.13 -4.47
N SER A 42 -12.22 7.40 -4.48
CA SER A 42 -11.64 8.55 -3.79
C SER A 42 -12.09 9.85 -4.44
N VAL A 43 -12.73 10.73 -3.65
CA VAL A 43 -13.15 12.06 -4.12
C VAL A 43 -11.94 13.00 -4.21
N ARG A 44 -11.10 13.04 -3.16
CA ARG A 44 -9.92 13.90 -3.07
C ARG A 44 -8.67 13.21 -3.61
N ARG A 45 -8.72 12.82 -4.88
CA ARG A 45 -7.72 11.97 -5.56
C ARG A 45 -6.25 12.36 -5.35
N THR A 46 -5.92 13.66 -5.42
CA THR A 46 -4.52 14.12 -5.33
C THR A 46 -3.84 13.84 -3.99
N VAL A 47 -4.61 13.61 -2.92
CA VAL A 47 -4.10 13.28 -1.58
C VAL A 47 -4.35 11.83 -1.19
N CYS A 48 -4.75 10.98 -2.13
CA CYS A 48 -5.08 9.58 -1.90
C CYS A 48 -4.04 8.67 -2.58
N PHE A 49 -3.51 7.68 -1.86
CA PHE A 49 -2.64 6.67 -2.46
C PHE A 49 -3.36 5.78 -3.48
N SER A 50 -4.70 5.70 -3.43
CA SER A 50 -5.50 5.05 -4.47
C SER A 50 -5.29 5.61 -5.87
N GLU A 51 -4.76 6.83 -6.00
CA GLU A 51 -4.43 7.44 -7.29
C GLU A 51 -3.37 6.63 -8.06
N ALA A 52 -2.53 5.86 -7.36
CA ALA A 52 -1.57 4.96 -7.98
C ALA A 52 -2.24 3.88 -8.85
N VAL A 53 -3.51 3.54 -8.62
CA VAL A 53 -4.26 2.62 -9.50
C VAL A 53 -4.41 3.18 -10.92
N TYR A 54 -4.52 4.50 -11.05
CA TYR A 54 -4.64 5.16 -12.35
C TYR A 54 -3.28 5.54 -12.94
N GLU A 55 -2.41 6.13 -12.12
CA GLU A 55 -1.14 6.71 -12.56
C GLU A 55 0.06 5.75 -12.45
N HIS A 56 -0.18 4.51 -12.03
CA HIS A 56 0.81 3.47 -11.69
C HIS A 56 1.72 3.82 -10.49
N THR A 57 1.99 5.09 -10.26
CA THR A 57 2.70 5.62 -9.10
C THR A 57 2.07 6.94 -8.67
N HIS A 58 1.96 7.18 -7.37
CA HIS A 58 1.50 8.45 -6.85
C HIS A 58 2.24 8.83 -5.57
N LYS A 59 2.67 10.08 -5.45
CA LYS A 59 3.38 10.57 -4.27
C LYS A 59 2.45 11.45 -3.43
N VAL A 60 2.35 11.14 -2.14
CA VAL A 60 1.69 11.99 -1.14
C VAL A 60 2.73 12.34 -0.08
N GLU A 61 3.00 13.64 0.06
CA GLU A 61 4.08 14.16 0.90
C GLU A 61 5.45 13.55 0.51
N ASP A 62 6.06 12.76 1.39
CA ASP A 62 7.35 12.11 1.24
C ASP A 62 7.24 10.63 0.83
N ALA A 63 6.04 10.05 0.86
CA ALA A 63 5.82 8.63 0.56
C ALA A 63 5.30 8.41 -0.87
N THR A 64 5.86 7.41 -1.55
CA THR A 64 5.44 6.99 -2.88
C THR A 64 4.60 5.72 -2.77
N ALA A 65 3.39 5.76 -3.31
CA ALA A 65 2.57 4.58 -3.54
C ALA A 65 2.74 4.07 -4.98
N ARG A 66 2.78 2.75 -5.16
CA ARG A 66 2.97 2.11 -6.47
C ARG A 66 1.96 1.01 -6.70
N LEU A 67 1.28 1.03 -7.84
CA LEU A 67 0.47 -0.10 -8.31
C LEU A 67 1.38 -1.26 -8.68
N VAL A 68 1.14 -2.42 -8.10
CA VAL A 68 1.96 -3.63 -8.29
C VAL A 68 1.11 -4.89 -8.40
N SER A 69 1.69 -5.95 -8.93
CA SER A 69 1.14 -7.31 -8.80
C SER A 69 1.63 -7.99 -7.52
N ALA A 70 0.97 -9.09 -7.12
CA ALA A 70 1.22 -9.73 -5.82
C ALA A 70 2.67 -10.22 -5.64
N ASP A 71 3.32 -10.63 -6.73
CA ASP A 71 4.72 -11.07 -6.78
C ASP A 71 5.74 -9.93 -6.62
N GLN A 72 5.30 -8.67 -6.72
CA GLN A 72 6.14 -7.48 -6.61
C GLN A 72 6.03 -6.78 -5.24
N LEU A 73 5.21 -7.30 -4.33
CA LEU A 73 5.00 -6.71 -3.00
C LEU A 73 6.33 -6.53 -2.25
N GLN A 74 7.11 -7.60 -2.13
CA GLN A 74 8.33 -7.62 -1.33
C GLN A 74 9.37 -6.62 -1.83
N VAL A 75 9.66 -6.63 -3.13
CA VAL A 75 10.66 -5.72 -3.73
C VAL A 75 10.24 -4.25 -3.61
N THR A 76 8.93 -3.97 -3.62
CA THR A 76 8.41 -2.60 -3.45
C THR A 76 8.54 -2.12 -2.01
N LEU A 77 8.27 -3.00 -1.05
CA LEU A 77 8.49 -2.72 0.38
C LEU A 77 9.97 -2.50 0.68
N GLU A 78 10.87 -3.31 0.11
CA GLU A 78 12.32 -3.17 0.23
C GLU A 78 12.84 -1.87 -0.40
N ALA A 79 12.18 -1.38 -1.45
CA ALA A 79 12.46 -0.08 -2.05
C ALA A 79 11.97 1.12 -1.20
N GLY A 80 11.30 0.85 -0.08
CA GLY A 80 10.75 1.89 0.81
C GLY A 80 9.51 2.58 0.22
N GLU A 81 8.78 1.91 -0.67
CA GLU A 81 7.54 2.41 -1.25
C GLU A 81 6.31 1.69 -0.66
N ILE A 82 5.12 2.25 -0.85
CA ILE A 82 3.85 1.67 -0.41
C ILE A 82 3.20 0.96 -1.59
N PRO A 83 3.24 -0.38 -1.69
CA PRO A 83 2.53 -1.11 -2.73
C PRO A 83 1.02 -0.95 -2.61
N VAL A 84 0.37 -0.79 -3.77
CA VAL A 84 -1.07 -0.76 -3.97
C VAL A 84 -1.44 -1.93 -4.87
N LEU A 85 -2.36 -2.77 -4.42
CA LEU A 85 -2.85 -3.93 -5.14
C LEU A 85 -4.31 -3.70 -5.53
N VAL A 86 -4.68 -3.93 -6.79
CA VAL A 86 -6.10 -4.05 -7.15
C VAL A 86 -6.58 -5.44 -6.72
N ASP A 87 -7.20 -5.49 -5.54
CA ASP A 87 -7.68 -6.72 -4.90
C ASP A 87 -8.91 -6.41 -4.03
N PRO A 88 -10.09 -6.24 -4.66
CA PRO A 88 -11.32 -5.85 -3.97
C PRO A 88 -11.79 -6.86 -2.91
N GLN A 89 -11.39 -8.14 -3.06
CA GLN A 89 -11.81 -9.22 -2.17
C GLN A 89 -10.76 -9.57 -1.11
N ALA A 90 -9.58 -8.93 -1.16
CA ALA A 90 -8.42 -9.29 -0.34
C ALA A 90 -8.03 -10.76 -0.50
N ASP A 91 -8.10 -11.30 -1.72
CA ASP A 91 -7.67 -12.65 -2.04
C ASP A 91 -6.16 -12.84 -1.77
N VAL A 92 -5.37 -11.77 -1.76
CA VAL A 92 -3.95 -11.77 -1.38
C VAL A 92 -3.71 -12.36 0.02
N LEU A 93 -4.69 -12.29 0.94
CA LEU A 93 -4.59 -12.89 2.28
C LEU A 93 -4.57 -14.42 2.24
N ARG A 94 -5.02 -15.04 1.15
CA ARG A 94 -4.94 -16.50 0.96
C ARG A 94 -3.60 -16.92 0.36
N ASN A 95 -2.75 -15.96 0.01
CA ASN A 95 -1.53 -16.17 -0.74
C ASN A 95 -0.32 -16.26 0.21
N GLN A 96 0.60 -17.17 -0.07
CA GLN A 96 1.76 -17.45 0.79
C GLN A 96 2.70 -16.25 0.97
N PHE A 97 2.67 -15.29 0.03
CA PHE A 97 3.52 -14.10 0.00
C PHE A 97 3.23 -13.10 1.12
N VAL A 98 2.05 -13.14 1.73
CA VAL A 98 1.63 -12.21 2.79
C VAL A 98 1.71 -12.84 4.18
N THR A 99 1.65 -14.18 4.26
CA THR A 99 1.61 -14.93 5.52
C THR A 99 2.99 -15.32 6.05
N SER A 100 4.06 -15.06 5.31
CA SER A 100 5.45 -15.26 5.74
C SER A 100 6.38 -14.19 5.12
N PRO A 101 6.19 -12.90 5.47
CA PRO A 101 7.04 -11.81 5.00
C PRO A 101 8.44 -11.84 5.64
#